data_AF-A0A2W6UNW2-F1
#
_entry.id   AF-A0A2W6UNW2-F1
#
_cell.length_a   1.000
_cell.length_b   1.000
_cell.length_c   1.000
_cell.angle_alpha   90.00
_cell.angle_beta   90.00
_cell.angle_gamma   90.00
#
_symmetry.space_group_name_H-M   'P 1'
#
loop_
_entity.id
_entity.type
_entity.pdbx_description
1 polymer ?
#
loop_
_entity_poly.entity_id
_entity_poly.type
_entity_poly.pdbx_seq_one_letter_code
_entity_poly.pdbx_strand_id
1 'polypeptide(L)'
;MPVLLSARAIVRPPVPLLTAGEARALRIDVSSREYARVRPGIHASSAGVSRLAPWERYALRVHAFELACPGATMCLESAAVLHGLPSFGECRDIHVFAAHRSASRRFGDVSVHTSVDPREVVEIAGVRVTSLLDTVVDLARALPPAQALAVLDAATSPAQGGAVTRDEVRQRATQRADQRGARQLAWVLDTADPLAESPGESVSRAVILWSGFEVPLLQQDFHYEGVHDRVDFLFPSNGAIGESDGWGKYDLADPEAAKRHLTNEKRREDR
;
A
#
# COMPACT_ATOMS: atom_id res chain seq x y z
N MET A 1 16.23 -0.41 -6.60
CA MET A 1 15.64 0.94 -6.73
C MET A 1 14.25 0.91 -6.11
N PRO A 2 13.90 1.89 -5.27
CA PRO A 2 12.59 1.99 -4.65
C PRO A 2 11.48 2.07 -5.71
N VAL A 3 10.34 1.44 -5.44
CA VAL A 3 9.15 1.59 -6.28
C VAL A 3 8.41 2.85 -5.87
N LEU A 4 8.23 3.79 -6.80
CA LEU A 4 7.51 5.05 -6.56
C LEU A 4 6.02 4.81 -6.25
N LEU A 5 5.40 5.70 -5.47
CA LEU A 5 3.96 5.70 -5.22
C LEU A 5 3.18 5.71 -6.54
N SER A 6 3.57 6.55 -7.50
CA SER A 6 2.95 6.61 -8.83
C SER A 6 3.02 5.29 -9.62
N ALA A 7 4.07 4.49 -9.40
CA ALA A 7 4.23 3.18 -10.02
C ALA A 7 3.44 2.07 -9.29
N ARG A 8 3.18 2.23 -7.97
CA ARG A 8 2.31 1.33 -7.19
C ARG A 8 0.83 1.64 -7.37
N ALA A 9 0.49 2.87 -7.75
CA ALA A 9 -0.89 3.33 -7.88
C ALA A 9 -1.64 2.54 -8.96
N ILE A 10 -2.67 1.80 -8.56
CA ILE A 10 -3.52 1.04 -9.49
C ILE A 10 -4.69 1.94 -9.87
N VAL A 11 -4.45 2.92 -10.75
CA VAL A 11 -5.46 3.92 -11.16
C VAL A 11 -6.44 3.42 -12.23
N ARG A 12 -6.27 2.18 -12.69
CA ARG A 12 -7.15 1.46 -13.61
C ARG A 12 -7.30 0.02 -13.13
N PRO A 13 -8.39 -0.68 -13.44
CA PRO A 13 -8.54 -2.07 -13.03
C PRO A 13 -7.41 -2.93 -13.60
N PRO A 14 -6.78 -3.81 -12.80
CA PRO A 14 -5.64 -4.62 -13.23
C PRO A 14 -6.03 -5.69 -14.27
N VAL A 15 -7.33 -6.01 -14.37
CA VAL A 15 -7.93 -6.83 -15.43
C VAL A 15 -9.16 -6.07 -15.93
N PRO A 16 -9.43 -6.01 -17.26
CA PRO A 16 -10.62 -5.36 -17.79
C PRO A 16 -11.91 -5.87 -17.13
N LEU A 17 -12.73 -4.92 -16.69
CA LEU A 17 -14.05 -5.18 -16.12
C LEU A 17 -15.11 -5.09 -17.21
N LEU A 18 -16.11 -5.97 -17.12
CA LEU A 18 -17.23 -6.04 -18.04
C LEU A 18 -18.53 -6.00 -17.25
N THR A 19 -19.35 -4.98 -17.50
CA THR A 19 -20.71 -4.92 -16.96
C THR A 19 -21.62 -5.92 -17.67
N ALA A 20 -22.68 -6.36 -17.01
CA ALA A 20 -23.70 -7.22 -17.63
C ALA A 20 -24.38 -6.54 -18.85
N GLY A 21 -24.43 -5.20 -18.86
CA GLY A 21 -24.92 -4.43 -20.00
C GLY A 21 -23.99 -4.53 -21.21
N GLU A 22 -22.69 -4.29 -21.01
CA GLU A 22 -21.67 -4.40 -22.06
C GLU A 22 -21.55 -5.84 -22.57
N ALA A 23 -21.57 -6.83 -21.67
CA ALA A 23 -21.57 -8.24 -22.04
C ALA A 23 -22.72 -8.57 -23.00
N ARG A 24 -23.93 -8.10 -22.69
CA ARG A 24 -25.11 -8.30 -23.55
C ARG A 24 -24.93 -7.60 -24.91
N ALA A 25 -24.44 -6.36 -24.91
CA ALA A 25 -24.22 -5.60 -26.14
C ALA A 25 -23.18 -6.26 -27.06
N LEU A 26 -22.11 -6.81 -26.47
CA LEU A 26 -21.03 -7.50 -27.17
C LEU A 26 -21.32 -8.99 -27.43
N ARG A 27 -22.50 -9.50 -27.01
CA ARG A 27 -22.89 -10.92 -27.09
C ARG A 27 -21.89 -11.88 -26.41
N ILE A 28 -21.30 -11.43 -25.31
CA ILE A 28 -20.39 -12.21 -24.47
C ILE A 28 -21.20 -12.96 -23.41
N ASP A 29 -21.02 -14.28 -23.32
CA ASP A 29 -21.61 -15.10 -22.27
C ASP A 29 -20.76 -15.09 -20.99
N VAL A 30 -21.09 -14.14 -20.10
CA VAL A 30 -20.46 -14.00 -18.77
C VAL A 30 -20.90 -15.07 -17.77
N SER A 31 -21.83 -15.97 -18.13
CA SER A 31 -22.18 -17.13 -17.29
C SER A 31 -21.24 -18.32 -17.51
N SER A 32 -20.45 -18.29 -18.58
CA SER A 32 -19.41 -19.27 -18.85
C SER A 32 -18.28 -19.22 -17.81
N ARG A 33 -17.49 -20.31 -17.71
CA ARG A 33 -16.35 -20.40 -16.77
C ARG A 33 -15.19 -19.46 -17.11
N GLU A 34 -15.20 -18.88 -18.31
CA GLU A 34 -14.18 -17.93 -18.77
C GLU A 34 -14.24 -16.59 -18.02
N TYR A 35 -15.38 -16.30 -17.38
CA TYR A 35 -15.61 -15.08 -16.62
C TYR A 35 -15.84 -15.36 -15.14
N ALA A 36 -15.12 -14.63 -14.30
CA ALA A 36 -15.33 -14.60 -12.87
C ALA A 36 -16.22 -13.40 -12.54
N ARG A 37 -17.25 -13.63 -11.73
CA ARG A 37 -18.06 -12.55 -11.18
C ARG A 37 -17.27 -11.86 -10.07
N VAL A 38 -16.85 -10.62 -10.30
CA VAL A 38 -16.16 -9.78 -9.31
C VAL A 38 -17.18 -9.18 -8.34
N ARG A 39 -18.33 -8.73 -8.86
CA ARG A 39 -19.47 -8.21 -8.09
C ARG A 39 -20.78 -8.46 -8.84
N PRO A 40 -21.97 -8.45 -8.21
CA PRO A 40 -23.24 -8.29 -8.91
C PRO A 40 -23.18 -7.36 -10.13
N GLY A 41 -23.43 -7.94 -11.31
CA GLY A 41 -23.45 -7.23 -12.58
C GLY A 41 -22.09 -6.89 -13.18
N ILE A 42 -20.96 -7.25 -12.56
CA ILE A 42 -19.61 -6.91 -13.02
C ILE A 42 -18.71 -8.16 -13.00
N HIS A 43 -18.08 -8.43 -14.14
CA HIS A 43 -17.29 -9.62 -14.41
C HIS A 43 -15.90 -9.24 -14.91
N ALA A 44 -14.96 -10.17 -14.80
CA ALA A 44 -13.62 -10.09 -15.37
C ALA A 44 -13.21 -11.46 -15.90
N SER A 45 -12.18 -11.54 -16.73
CA SER A 45 -11.64 -12.83 -17.17
C SER A 45 -11.18 -13.67 -15.97
N SER A 46 -11.68 -14.91 -15.84
CA SER A 46 -11.27 -15.86 -14.80
C SER A 46 -9.76 -16.09 -14.80
N ALA A 47 -9.17 -16.25 -15.99
CA ALA A 47 -7.74 -16.42 -16.16
C ALA A 47 -6.96 -15.19 -15.67
N GLY A 48 -7.44 -13.99 -16.00
CA GLY A 48 -6.85 -12.73 -15.51
C GLY A 48 -6.88 -12.65 -13.99
N VAL A 49 -8.05 -12.85 -13.38
CA VAL A 49 -8.23 -12.80 -11.92
C VAL A 49 -7.35 -13.80 -11.19
N SER A 50 -7.20 -15.01 -11.72
CA SER A 50 -6.39 -16.07 -11.09
C SER A 50 -4.89 -15.75 -10.98
N ARG A 51 -4.39 -14.83 -11.81
CA ARG A 51 -2.97 -14.43 -11.83
C ARG A 51 -2.67 -13.23 -10.95
N LEU A 52 -3.70 -12.52 -10.50
CA LEU A 52 -3.53 -11.32 -9.67
C LEU A 52 -2.99 -11.69 -8.30
N ALA A 53 -2.02 -10.92 -7.83
CA ALA A 53 -1.60 -10.93 -6.44
C ALA A 53 -2.76 -10.50 -5.52
N PRO A 54 -2.73 -10.85 -4.22
CA PRO A 54 -3.81 -10.50 -3.29
C PRO A 54 -4.18 -9.00 -3.27
N TRP A 55 -3.18 -8.10 -3.30
CA TRP A 55 -3.43 -6.65 -3.32
C TRP A 55 -4.02 -6.16 -4.65
N GLU A 56 -3.70 -6.80 -5.77
CA GLU A 56 -4.30 -6.49 -7.07
C GLU A 56 -5.73 -6.99 -7.16
N ARG A 57 -6.06 -8.13 -6.53
CA ARG A 57 -7.45 -8.59 -6.41
C ARG A 57 -8.29 -7.62 -5.58
N TYR A 58 -7.72 -7.07 -4.51
CA TYR A 58 -8.37 -6.00 -3.77
C TYR A 58 -8.59 -4.76 -4.64
N ALA A 59 -7.58 -4.31 -5.37
CA ALA A 59 -7.71 -3.20 -6.31
C ALA A 59 -8.79 -3.46 -7.38
N LEU A 60 -8.87 -4.67 -7.93
CA LEU A 60 -9.93 -5.06 -8.87
C LEU A 60 -11.32 -4.92 -8.24
N ARG A 61 -11.49 -5.30 -6.98
CA ARG A 61 -12.74 -5.16 -6.24
C ARG A 61 -13.10 -3.68 -5.99
N VAL A 62 -12.13 -2.83 -5.69
CA VAL A 62 -12.30 -1.36 -5.55
C VAL A 62 -12.76 -0.73 -6.87
N HIS A 63 -12.06 -1.00 -7.98
CA HIS A 63 -12.45 -0.52 -9.32
C HIS A 63 -13.78 -1.06 -9.76
N ALA A 64 -14.03 -2.33 -9.48
CA ALA A 64 -15.35 -2.88 -9.70
C ALA A 64 -16.34 -2.02 -8.93
N PHE A 65 -16.19 -1.81 -7.61
CA PHE A 65 -17.16 -1.09 -6.77
C PHE A 65 -17.51 0.29 -7.32
N GLU A 66 -16.48 1.07 -7.67
CA GLU A 66 -16.60 2.37 -8.32
C GLU A 66 -17.55 2.31 -9.54
N LEU A 67 -17.38 1.31 -10.42
CA LEU A 67 -18.20 1.18 -11.64
C LEU A 67 -19.71 0.96 -11.39
N ALA A 68 -20.14 0.38 -10.27
CA ALA A 68 -21.59 0.29 -9.96
C ALA A 68 -22.07 1.27 -8.90
N CYS A 69 -21.16 2.05 -8.31
CA CYS A 69 -21.51 3.16 -7.44
C CYS A 69 -20.68 4.40 -7.83
N PRO A 70 -20.86 4.94 -9.06
CA PRO A 70 -20.09 6.09 -9.51
C PRO A 70 -20.25 7.27 -8.55
N GLY A 71 -19.14 7.98 -8.30
CA GLY A 71 -19.12 9.12 -7.39
C GLY A 71 -19.07 8.77 -5.90
N ALA A 72 -18.98 7.49 -5.53
CA ALA A 72 -18.61 7.11 -4.17
C ALA A 72 -17.17 7.57 -3.85
N THR A 73 -16.93 8.09 -2.65
CA THR A 73 -15.60 8.53 -2.22
C THR A 73 -14.86 7.36 -1.57
N MET A 74 -13.78 6.86 -2.19
CA MET A 74 -12.93 5.85 -1.57
C MET A 74 -12.14 6.44 -0.40
N CYS A 75 -11.93 5.66 0.66
CA CYS A 75 -11.09 6.04 1.80
C CYS A 75 -10.29 4.86 2.31
N LEU A 76 -9.43 5.09 3.32
CA LEU A 76 -8.59 4.06 3.95
C LEU A 76 -7.87 3.21 2.87
N GLU A 77 -7.89 1.88 2.99
CA GLU A 77 -7.20 0.98 2.06
C GLU A 77 -7.71 1.11 0.62
N SER A 78 -8.99 1.47 0.39
CA SER A 78 -9.48 1.72 -0.98
C SER A 78 -8.84 2.94 -1.62
N ALA A 79 -8.65 4.02 -0.85
CA ALA A 79 -7.93 5.20 -1.33
C ALA A 79 -6.43 4.93 -1.45
N ALA A 80 -5.87 4.10 -0.56
CA ALA A 80 -4.47 3.70 -0.58
C ALA A 80 -4.05 3.10 -1.93
N VAL A 81 -4.90 2.23 -2.49
CA VAL A 81 -4.71 1.61 -3.81
C VAL A 81 -4.52 2.67 -4.91
N LEU A 82 -5.32 3.74 -4.90
CA LEU A 82 -5.30 4.79 -5.92
C LEU A 82 -4.17 5.81 -5.70
N HIS A 83 -3.78 6.04 -4.46
CA HIS A 83 -2.60 6.85 -4.11
C HIS A 83 -1.27 6.10 -4.30
N GLY A 84 -1.31 4.78 -4.50
CA GLY A 84 -0.12 3.95 -4.55
C GLY A 84 0.57 3.72 -3.21
N LEU A 85 -0.15 3.93 -2.11
CA LEU A 85 0.34 3.61 -0.78
C LEU A 85 0.48 2.09 -0.61
N PRO A 86 1.39 1.62 0.27
CA PRO A 86 1.57 0.20 0.54
C PRO A 86 0.25 -0.50 0.88
N SER A 87 -0.04 -1.59 0.18
CA SER A 87 -1.23 -2.42 0.37
C SER A 87 -0.83 -3.81 0.85
N PHE A 88 -1.54 -4.36 1.84
CA PHE A 88 -1.15 -5.59 2.53
C PHE A 88 -2.19 -6.70 2.31
N GLY A 89 -1.87 -7.63 1.41
CA GLY A 89 -2.76 -8.74 1.11
C GLY A 89 -4.03 -8.30 0.37
N GLU A 90 -5.07 -9.13 0.46
CA GLU A 90 -6.40 -8.80 -0.06
C GLU A 90 -7.29 -8.31 1.09
N CYS A 91 -7.55 -7.00 1.16
CA CYS A 91 -8.38 -6.44 2.21
C CYS A 91 -9.81 -7.01 2.12
N ARG A 92 -10.39 -7.34 3.27
CA ARG A 92 -11.74 -7.94 3.34
C ARG A 92 -12.79 -6.96 2.82
N ASP A 93 -12.71 -5.70 3.23
CA ASP A 93 -13.74 -4.71 2.98
C ASP A 93 -13.25 -3.63 2.02
N ILE A 94 -14.12 -3.18 1.11
CA ILE A 94 -13.97 -1.95 0.35
C ILE A 94 -14.43 -0.80 1.25
N HIS A 95 -13.56 0.17 1.44
CA HIS A 95 -13.78 1.32 2.30
C HIS A 95 -14.27 2.55 1.52
N VAL A 96 -15.40 3.11 1.97
CA VAL A 96 -16.06 4.26 1.35
C VAL A 96 -16.37 5.29 2.42
N PHE A 97 -16.14 6.57 2.13
CA PHE A 97 -16.45 7.68 3.04
C PHE A 97 -17.76 8.38 2.66
N ALA A 98 -18.62 8.58 3.65
CA ALA A 98 -19.89 9.29 3.51
C ALA A 98 -20.08 10.32 4.64
N ALA A 99 -19.75 11.58 4.36
CA ALA A 99 -19.78 12.69 5.34
C ALA A 99 -21.18 12.93 5.96
N HIS A 100 -22.26 12.71 5.19
CA HIS A 100 -23.62 13.07 5.58
C HIS A 100 -24.39 11.96 6.32
N ARG A 101 -23.71 10.88 6.74
CA ARG A 101 -24.36 9.76 7.45
C ARG A 101 -24.27 9.94 8.97
N SER A 102 -25.29 9.49 9.67
CA SER A 102 -25.31 9.52 11.14
C SER A 102 -24.47 8.42 11.80
N ALA A 103 -24.17 7.33 11.07
CA ALA A 103 -23.38 6.22 11.58
C ALA A 103 -22.70 5.42 10.46
N SER A 104 -21.53 4.87 10.77
CA SER A 104 -20.83 3.91 9.92
C SER A 104 -21.62 2.61 9.80
N ARG A 105 -21.57 1.96 8.64
CA ARG A 105 -22.29 0.71 8.36
C ARG A 105 -21.48 -0.21 7.46
N ARG A 106 -21.80 -1.49 7.54
CA ARG A 106 -21.21 -2.53 6.69
C ARG A 106 -22.30 -3.27 5.91
N PHE A 107 -22.05 -3.50 4.63
CA PHE A 107 -22.92 -4.25 3.72
C PHE A 107 -22.09 -5.27 2.95
N GLY A 108 -22.17 -6.54 3.34
CA GLY A 108 -21.33 -7.58 2.75
C GLY A 108 -19.85 -7.28 2.92
N ASP A 109 -19.18 -6.98 1.81
CA ASP A 109 -17.77 -6.63 1.72
C ASP A 109 -17.53 -5.11 1.55
N VAL A 110 -18.51 -4.27 1.83
CA VAL A 110 -18.38 -2.80 1.79
C VAL A 110 -18.54 -2.23 3.19
N SER A 111 -17.57 -1.42 3.61
CA SER A 111 -17.60 -0.68 4.87
C SER A 111 -17.70 0.82 4.59
N VAL A 112 -18.86 1.39 4.91
CA VAL A 112 -19.18 2.80 4.75
C VAL A 112 -18.88 3.52 6.06
N HIS A 113 -17.91 4.41 6.01
CA HIS A 113 -17.42 5.19 7.13
C HIS A 113 -18.03 6.59 7.13
N THR A 114 -18.23 7.13 8.33
CA THR A 114 -18.56 8.53 8.53
C THR A 114 -17.74 9.10 9.67
N SER A 115 -17.60 10.41 9.70
CA SER A 115 -16.79 11.13 10.67
C SER A 115 -17.29 12.55 10.82
N VAL A 116 -17.25 13.07 12.06
CA VAL A 116 -17.47 14.50 12.34
C VAL A 116 -16.31 15.36 11.82
N ASP A 117 -15.11 14.78 11.83
CA ASP A 117 -13.94 15.44 11.29
C ASP A 117 -14.03 15.41 9.74
N PRO A 118 -13.86 16.55 9.05
CA PRO A 118 -13.95 16.62 7.60
C PRO A 118 -12.76 15.94 6.94
N ARG A 119 -12.97 15.44 5.71
CA ARG A 119 -11.94 14.87 4.82
C ARG A 119 -11.89 15.71 3.57
N GLU A 120 -10.70 16.09 3.16
CA GLU A 120 -10.48 16.61 1.82
C GLU A 120 -10.71 15.47 0.81
N VAL A 121 -11.47 15.76 -0.24
CA VAL A 121 -11.75 14.80 -1.32
C VAL A 121 -11.12 15.32 -2.60
N VAL A 122 -10.30 14.49 -3.21
CA VAL A 122 -9.64 14.73 -4.49
C VAL A 122 -10.10 13.70 -5.52
N GLU A 123 -9.73 13.89 -6.77
CA GLU A 123 -10.02 12.95 -7.85
C GLU A 123 -8.73 12.38 -8.42
N ILE A 124 -8.68 11.06 -8.57
CA ILE A 124 -7.57 10.34 -9.24
C ILE A 124 -8.19 9.53 -10.36
N ALA A 125 -7.83 9.87 -11.61
CA ALA A 125 -8.33 9.20 -12.81
C ALA A 125 -9.87 9.04 -12.86
N GLY A 126 -10.61 10.08 -12.45
CA GLY A 126 -12.08 10.08 -12.41
C GLY A 126 -12.69 9.52 -11.12
N VAL A 127 -11.90 8.94 -10.22
CA VAL A 127 -12.38 8.34 -8.97
C VAL A 127 -12.22 9.30 -7.81
N ARG A 128 -13.30 9.53 -7.05
CA ARG A 128 -13.27 10.34 -5.83
C ARG A 128 -12.59 9.58 -4.71
N VAL A 129 -11.59 10.20 -4.08
CA VAL A 129 -10.82 9.61 -2.98
C VAL A 129 -10.56 10.64 -1.88
N THR A 130 -10.39 10.19 -0.64
CA THR A 130 -9.80 11.05 0.40
C THR A 130 -8.39 11.49 -0.01
N SER A 131 -7.98 12.72 0.30
CA SER A 131 -6.65 13.22 -0.07
C SER A 131 -5.53 12.34 0.49
N LEU A 132 -4.32 12.43 -0.09
CA LEU A 132 -3.18 11.61 0.34
C LEU A 132 -2.92 11.79 1.84
N LEU A 133 -2.89 13.05 2.30
CA LEU A 133 -2.67 13.41 3.70
C LEU A 133 -3.75 12.82 4.63
N ASP A 134 -5.04 12.97 4.29
CA ASP A 134 -6.12 12.41 5.10
C ASP A 134 -6.11 10.87 5.11
N THR A 135 -5.78 10.25 3.97
CA THR A 135 -5.65 8.80 3.84
C THR A 135 -4.51 8.26 4.70
N VAL A 136 -3.34 8.92 4.70
CA VAL A 136 -2.19 8.54 5.54
C VAL A 136 -2.53 8.65 7.02
N VAL A 137 -3.17 9.75 7.45
CA VAL A 137 -3.59 9.90 8.86
C VAL A 137 -4.60 8.83 9.26
N ASP A 138 -5.59 8.54 8.40
CA ASP A 138 -6.60 7.52 8.64
C ASP A 138 -5.96 6.12 8.79
N LEU A 139 -5.08 5.75 7.85
CA LEU A 139 -4.38 4.45 7.86
C LEU A 139 -3.41 4.32 9.04
N ALA A 140 -2.66 5.38 9.37
CA ALA A 140 -1.74 5.36 10.48
C ALA A 140 -2.43 5.14 11.84
N ARG A 141 -3.71 5.52 11.94
CA ARG A 141 -4.57 5.29 13.12
C ARG A 141 -5.28 3.93 13.12
N ALA A 142 -5.46 3.30 11.96
CA ALA A 142 -6.35 2.14 11.80
C ALA A 142 -5.63 0.82 11.50
N LEU A 143 -4.52 0.86 10.75
CA LEU A 143 -3.77 -0.34 10.36
C LEU A 143 -3.01 -0.95 11.54
N PRO A 144 -2.60 -2.23 11.46
CA PRO A 144 -1.57 -2.77 12.33
C PRO A 144 -0.31 -1.87 12.35
N PRO A 145 0.34 -1.64 13.50
CA PRO A 145 1.36 -0.60 13.63
C PRO A 145 2.52 -0.68 12.62
N ALA A 146 3.03 -1.88 12.28
CA ALA A 146 4.09 -2.03 11.26
C ALA A 146 3.63 -1.63 9.85
N GLN A 147 2.37 -1.92 9.51
CA GLN A 147 1.78 -1.53 8.22
C GLN A 147 1.51 -0.02 8.17
N ALA A 148 1.05 0.54 9.28
CA ALA A 148 0.90 1.99 9.45
C ALA A 148 2.24 2.72 9.30
N LEU A 149 3.33 2.18 9.86
CA LEU A 149 4.68 2.72 9.71
C LEU A 149 5.12 2.70 8.24
N ALA A 150 4.93 1.58 7.55
CA ALA A 150 5.22 1.47 6.12
C ALA A 150 4.44 2.47 5.26
N VAL A 151 3.18 2.72 5.58
CA VAL A 151 2.36 3.75 4.90
C VAL A 151 2.94 5.15 5.13
N LEU A 152 3.29 5.50 6.36
CA LEU A 152 3.84 6.83 6.66
C LEU A 152 5.23 7.01 6.04
N ASP A 153 6.11 6.03 6.14
CA ASP A 153 7.43 6.06 5.50
C ASP A 153 7.30 6.22 3.98
N ALA A 154 6.42 5.44 3.32
CA ALA A 154 6.23 5.57 1.88
C ALA A 154 5.66 6.93 1.47
N ALA A 155 4.76 7.50 2.28
CA ALA A 155 4.19 8.82 2.02
C ALA A 155 5.19 9.97 2.23
N THR A 156 6.23 9.76 3.04
CA THR A 156 7.23 10.78 3.38
C THR A 156 8.60 10.58 2.74
N SER A 157 8.90 9.39 2.24
CA SER A 157 10.17 9.04 1.60
C SER A 157 10.29 9.64 0.20
N PRO A 158 11.26 10.53 -0.06
CA PRO A 158 11.51 11.05 -1.41
C PRO A 158 11.90 9.93 -2.39
N ALA A 159 12.61 8.90 -1.91
CA ALA A 159 13.02 7.75 -2.71
C ALA A 159 11.80 6.96 -3.25
N GLN A 160 10.70 6.94 -2.49
CA GLN A 160 9.42 6.35 -2.90
C GLN A 160 8.49 7.35 -3.59
N GLY A 161 8.89 8.60 -3.83
CA GLY A 161 8.04 9.64 -4.39
C GLY A 161 6.96 10.15 -3.41
N GLY A 162 7.24 10.05 -2.11
CA GLY A 162 6.43 10.64 -1.05
C GLY A 162 6.27 12.14 -1.24
N ALA A 163 5.04 12.62 -1.02
CA ALA A 163 4.64 14.02 -1.25
C ALA A 163 4.10 14.69 0.02
N VAL A 164 4.28 14.04 1.18
CA VAL A 164 3.80 14.50 2.48
C VAL A 164 4.97 14.55 3.46
N THR A 165 4.94 15.46 4.42
CA THR A 165 5.90 15.55 5.52
C THR A 165 5.32 14.99 6.82
N ARG A 166 6.19 14.52 7.73
CA ARG A 166 5.76 14.08 9.08
C ARG A 166 5.05 15.20 9.85
N ASP A 167 5.44 16.45 9.64
CA ASP A 167 4.84 17.62 10.30
C ASP A 167 3.44 17.93 9.77
N GLU A 168 3.19 17.80 8.46
CA GLU A 168 1.84 17.91 7.89
C GLU A 168 0.91 16.84 8.45
N VAL A 169 1.38 15.59 8.57
CA VAL A 169 0.60 14.50 9.19
C VAL A 169 0.29 14.81 10.65
N ARG A 170 1.29 15.29 11.41
CA ARG A 170 1.13 15.69 12.82
C ARG A 170 0.12 16.84 12.95
N GLN A 171 0.25 17.89 12.16
CA GLN A 171 -0.65 19.04 12.16
C GLN A 171 -2.07 18.65 11.74
N ARG A 172 -2.22 17.81 10.72
CA ARG A 172 -3.54 17.33 10.29
C ARG A 172 -4.21 16.48 11.36
N ALA A 173 -3.43 15.70 12.12
CA ALA A 173 -3.94 14.87 13.20
C ALA A 173 -4.45 15.68 14.40
N THR A 174 -3.79 16.79 14.77
CA THR A 174 -4.22 17.63 15.90
C THR A 174 -5.54 18.36 15.63
N GLN A 175 -5.94 18.49 14.36
CA GLN A 175 -7.23 19.08 13.96
C GLN A 175 -8.41 18.11 14.12
N ARG A 176 -8.16 16.85 14.48
CA ARG A 176 -9.22 15.83 14.62
C ARG A 176 -9.79 15.80 16.02
N ALA A 177 -11.11 15.92 16.13
CA ALA A 177 -11.84 15.73 17.37
C ALA A 177 -11.76 14.28 17.86
N ASP A 178 -11.84 13.31 16.94
CA ASP A 178 -11.74 11.89 17.30
C ASP A 178 -10.30 11.50 17.68
N GLN A 179 -10.14 11.00 18.91
CA GLN A 179 -8.87 10.57 19.50
C GLN A 179 -8.59 9.07 19.31
N ARG A 180 -9.50 8.31 18.69
CA ARG A 180 -9.32 6.85 18.48
C ARG A 180 -8.05 6.57 17.68
N GLY A 181 -7.09 5.84 18.26
CA GLY A 181 -5.84 5.53 17.58
C GLY A 181 -4.80 6.66 17.60
N ALA A 182 -5.04 7.76 18.33
CA ALA A 182 -4.06 8.84 18.49
C ALA A 182 -2.73 8.35 19.09
N ARG A 183 -2.77 7.43 20.06
CA ARG A 183 -1.55 6.83 20.64
C ARG A 183 -0.74 6.03 19.62
N GLN A 184 -1.42 5.29 18.74
CA GLN A 184 -0.74 4.55 17.69
C GLN A 184 -0.13 5.51 16.68
N LEU A 185 -0.88 6.53 16.26
CA LEU A 185 -0.37 7.55 15.36
C LEU A 185 0.86 8.27 15.93
N ALA A 186 0.86 8.58 17.23
CA ALA A 186 2.04 9.14 17.89
C ALA A 186 3.26 8.21 17.78
N TRP A 187 3.09 6.91 18.07
CA TRP A 187 4.17 5.93 17.91
C TRP A 187 4.66 5.83 16.46
N VAL A 188 3.74 5.79 15.48
CA VAL A 188 4.08 5.74 14.05
C VAL A 188 4.84 7.01 13.64
N LEU A 189 4.34 8.18 14.06
CA LEU A 189 4.99 9.46 13.81
C LEU A 189 6.38 9.51 14.41
N ASP A 190 6.61 8.98 15.61
CA ASP A 190 7.91 9.04 16.28
C ASP A 190 8.91 8.02 15.69
N THR A 191 8.41 6.95 15.07
CA THR A 191 9.22 5.85 14.50
C THR A 191 9.50 6.02 12.99
N ALA A 192 8.72 6.84 12.29
CA ALA A 192 8.85 7.01 10.85
C ALA A 192 10.20 7.60 10.42
N ASP A 193 10.74 7.04 9.35
CA ASP A 193 12.03 7.43 8.77
C ASP A 193 11.87 7.56 7.24
N PRO A 194 12.02 8.78 6.68
CA PRO A 194 11.89 9.00 5.24
C PRO A 194 13.00 8.33 4.41
N LEU A 195 14.07 7.82 5.03
CA LEU A 195 15.12 7.06 4.33
C LEU A 195 14.69 5.63 3.98
N ALA A 196 13.59 5.12 4.53
CA ALA A 196 13.07 3.81 4.15
C ALA A 196 12.66 3.82 2.66
N GLU A 197 13.15 2.83 1.91
CA GLU A 197 12.94 2.72 0.47
C GLU A 197 11.87 1.69 0.09
N SER A 198 11.41 0.89 1.05
CA SER A 198 10.38 -0.12 0.81
C SER A 198 9.47 -0.39 2.02
N PRO A 199 8.25 -0.92 1.79
CA PRO A 199 7.39 -1.39 2.87
C PRO A 199 8.04 -2.51 3.70
N GLY A 200 8.88 -3.34 3.07
CA GLY A 200 9.63 -4.40 3.73
C GLY A 200 10.59 -3.85 4.78
N GLU A 201 11.33 -2.80 4.42
CA GLU A 201 12.25 -2.13 5.36
C GLU A 201 11.49 -1.53 6.55
N SER A 202 10.39 -0.82 6.31
CA SER A 202 9.57 -0.24 7.37
C SER A 202 9.02 -1.29 8.33
N VAL A 203 8.50 -2.41 7.79
CA VAL A 203 8.01 -3.53 8.61
C VAL A 203 9.15 -4.18 9.39
N SER A 204 10.31 -4.38 8.75
CA SER A 204 11.52 -4.91 9.41
C SER A 204 11.95 -4.01 10.56
N ARG A 205 11.95 -2.69 10.37
CA ARG A 205 12.28 -1.70 11.40
C ARG A 205 11.32 -1.75 12.58
N ALA A 206 10.01 -1.88 12.33
CA ALA A 206 9.05 -2.08 13.43
C ALA A 206 9.37 -3.33 14.26
N VAL A 207 9.70 -4.45 13.60
CA VAL A 207 10.04 -5.73 14.27
C VAL A 207 11.36 -5.65 15.03
N ILE A 208 12.37 -5.00 14.47
CA ILE A 208 13.68 -4.74 15.10
C ILE A 208 13.46 -4.02 16.44
N LEU A 209 12.67 -2.94 16.44
CA LEU A 209 12.37 -2.16 17.64
C LEU A 209 11.57 -2.94 18.68
N TRP A 210 10.57 -3.73 18.25
CA TRP A 210 9.80 -4.57 19.17
C TRP A 210 10.62 -5.69 19.80
N SER A 211 11.67 -6.13 19.11
CA SER A 211 12.59 -7.14 19.61
C SER A 211 13.64 -6.56 20.57
N GLY A 212 13.63 -5.24 20.79
CA GLY A 212 14.53 -4.57 21.74
C GLY A 212 15.94 -4.33 21.20
N PHE A 213 16.15 -4.45 19.89
CA PHE A 213 17.41 -4.05 19.25
C PHE A 213 17.51 -2.53 19.19
N GLU A 214 18.73 -2.03 18.99
CA GLU A 214 18.97 -0.61 18.73
C GLU A 214 18.28 -0.16 17.42
N VAL A 215 18.03 1.14 17.30
CA VAL A 215 17.52 1.75 16.07
C VAL A 215 18.63 1.69 15.02
N PRO A 216 18.45 0.98 13.88
CA PRO A 216 19.49 0.90 12.85
C PRO A 216 19.60 2.21 12.09
N LEU A 217 20.80 2.53 11.59
CA LEU A 217 21.01 3.56 10.58
C LEU A 217 20.59 3.00 9.22
N LEU A 218 19.76 3.74 8.48
CA LEU A 218 19.26 3.29 7.18
C LEU A 218 20.19 3.68 6.03
N GLN A 219 20.19 2.87 4.98
CA GLN A 219 20.78 3.20 3.66
C GLN A 219 22.25 3.65 3.76
N GLN A 220 23.07 2.90 4.50
CA GLN A 220 24.48 3.25 4.73
C GLN A 220 25.39 2.76 3.61
N ASP A 221 26.26 3.65 3.13
CA ASP A 221 27.21 3.40 2.06
C ASP A 221 28.59 2.99 2.59
N PHE A 222 29.16 1.92 2.03
CA PHE A 222 30.48 1.40 2.31
C PHE A 222 31.34 1.42 1.05
N HIS A 223 32.62 1.77 1.22
CA HIS A 223 33.59 1.81 0.14
C HIS A 223 34.79 0.94 0.50
N TYR A 224 35.03 -0.12 -0.26
CA TYR A 224 36.15 -1.04 -0.04
C TYR A 224 36.75 -1.51 -1.37
N GLU A 225 38.07 -1.40 -1.52
CA GLU A 225 38.81 -1.78 -2.74
C GLU A 225 38.22 -1.22 -4.07
N GLY A 226 37.66 0.00 -4.01
CA GLY A 226 37.03 0.64 -5.18
C GLY A 226 35.63 0.14 -5.50
N VAL A 227 35.06 -0.74 -4.67
CA VAL A 227 33.68 -1.20 -4.71
C VAL A 227 32.82 -0.37 -3.76
N HIS A 228 31.59 -0.09 -4.19
CA HIS A 228 30.58 0.62 -3.42
C HIS A 228 29.43 -0.33 -3.08
N ASP A 229 29.17 -0.52 -1.79
CA ASP A 229 28.08 -1.35 -1.27
C ASP A 229 27.17 -0.49 -0.38
N ARG A 230 25.85 -0.59 -0.57
CA ARG A 230 24.85 0.13 0.25
C ARG A 230 23.96 -0.86 0.96
N VAL A 231 23.77 -0.67 2.26
CA VAL A 231 22.99 -1.59 3.11
C VAL A 231 21.71 -0.96 3.62
N ASP A 232 20.68 -1.78 3.81
CA ASP A 232 19.39 -1.30 4.30
C ASP A 232 19.45 -0.88 5.78
N PHE A 233 20.11 -1.68 6.62
CA PHE A 233 20.25 -1.47 8.05
C PHE A 233 21.69 -1.65 8.52
N LEU A 234 22.22 -0.68 9.26
CA LEU A 234 23.47 -0.80 10.02
C LEU A 234 23.19 -0.68 11.52
N PHE A 235 23.70 -1.63 12.31
CA PHE A 235 23.66 -1.64 13.77
C PHE A 235 25.01 -1.15 14.32
N PRO A 236 25.16 0.15 14.69
CA PRO A 236 26.47 0.73 14.96
C PRO A 236 27.17 0.15 16.18
N SER A 237 26.42 -0.40 17.15
CA SER A 237 27.00 -0.94 18.38
C SER A 237 27.92 -2.13 18.16
N ASN A 238 27.69 -2.90 17.09
CA ASN A 238 28.41 -4.13 16.79
C ASN A 238 28.83 -4.28 15.31
N GLY A 239 28.46 -3.33 14.45
CA GLY A 239 28.79 -3.33 13.03
C GLY A 239 27.99 -4.35 12.21
N ALA A 240 26.94 -4.95 12.77
CA ALA A 240 26.08 -5.87 12.04
C ALA A 240 25.26 -5.12 10.97
N ILE A 241 25.01 -5.81 9.87
CA ILE A 241 24.22 -5.32 8.75
C ILE A 241 22.95 -6.17 8.64
N GLY A 242 21.84 -5.54 8.27
CA GLY A 242 20.60 -6.21 7.90
C GLY A 242 20.14 -5.77 6.51
N GLU A 243 19.63 -6.71 5.73
CA GLU A 243 19.05 -6.47 4.40
C GLU A 243 17.57 -6.87 4.43
N SER A 244 16.70 -6.05 3.82
CA SER A 244 15.28 -6.35 3.68
C SER A 244 14.99 -6.89 2.29
N ASP A 245 15.21 -8.18 2.10
CA ASP A 245 14.90 -8.82 0.83
C ASP A 245 13.41 -9.16 0.74
N GLY A 246 12.71 -8.37 -0.07
CA GLY A 246 11.34 -8.70 -0.47
C GLY A 246 11.33 -9.96 -1.34
N TRP A 247 10.34 -10.82 -1.11
CA TRP A 247 10.07 -12.02 -1.92
C TRP A 247 9.93 -11.73 -3.43
N GLY A 248 9.64 -10.49 -3.83
CA GLY A 248 9.59 -10.06 -5.22
C GLY A 248 10.94 -9.96 -5.94
N LYS A 249 12.08 -10.08 -5.24
CA LYS A 249 13.40 -10.25 -5.89
C LYS A 249 13.59 -11.67 -6.44
N TYR A 250 12.78 -12.64 -5.96
CA TYR A 250 12.70 -13.97 -6.54
C TYR A 250 11.63 -13.98 -7.61
N ASP A 251 11.91 -13.33 -8.73
CA ASP A 251 11.11 -13.52 -9.93
C ASP A 251 11.36 -14.95 -10.42
N LEU A 252 10.61 -15.91 -9.88
CA LEU A 252 10.63 -17.32 -10.27
C LEU A 252 10.18 -17.52 -11.73
N ALA A 253 9.78 -16.44 -12.42
CA ALA A 253 9.49 -16.43 -13.85
C ALA A 253 10.76 -16.43 -14.72
N ASP A 254 11.90 -15.95 -14.23
CA ASP A 254 13.21 -16.01 -14.92
C ASP A 254 14.28 -16.68 -14.03
N PRO A 255 14.50 -18.01 -14.19
CA PRO A 255 15.50 -18.77 -13.46
C PRO A 255 16.94 -18.23 -13.58
N GLU A 256 17.29 -17.59 -14.70
CA GLU A 256 18.63 -17.03 -14.91
C GLU A 256 18.80 -15.67 -14.23
N ALA A 257 17.74 -14.84 -14.14
CA ALA A 257 17.76 -13.65 -13.29
C ALA A 257 17.88 -14.04 -11.81
N ALA A 258 17.10 -15.02 -11.34
CA ALA A 258 17.17 -15.53 -9.97
C ALA A 258 18.56 -16.08 -9.63
N LYS A 259 19.18 -16.85 -10.53
CA LYS A 259 20.54 -17.39 -10.34
C LYS A 259 21.61 -16.30 -10.34
N ARG A 260 21.50 -15.27 -11.19
CA ARG A 260 22.40 -14.12 -11.19
C ARG A 260 22.30 -13.30 -9.92
N HIS A 261 21.07 -13.06 -9.42
CA HIS A 261 20.86 -12.41 -8.13
C HIS A 261 21.51 -13.20 -7.00
N LEU A 262 21.24 -14.51 -6.91
CA LEU A 262 21.84 -15.38 -5.88
C LEU A 262 23.38 -15.42 -5.96
N THR A 263 23.94 -15.36 -7.17
CA THR A 263 25.41 -15.37 -7.38
C THR A 263 26.04 -14.03 -7.00
N ASN A 264 25.38 -12.92 -7.32
CA ASN A 264 25.84 -11.59 -6.94
C ASN A 264 25.72 -11.35 -5.44
N GLU A 265 24.67 -11.89 -4.83
CA GLU A 265 24.40 -11.83 -3.39
C GLU A 265 25.44 -12.65 -2.60
N LYS A 266 25.71 -13.89 -2.99
CA LYS A 266 26.83 -14.67 -2.41
C LYS A 266 28.18 -13.96 -2.52
N ARG A 267 28.48 -13.37 -3.68
CA ARG A 267 29.72 -12.60 -3.88
C ARG A 267 29.77 -11.31 -3.06
N ARG A 268 28.64 -10.79 -2.59
CA ARG A 268 28.55 -9.61 -1.72
C ARG A 268 28.68 -10.03 -0.25
N GLU A 269 28.04 -11.13 0.14
CA GLU A 269 28.15 -11.72 1.50
C GLU A 269 29.56 -12.25 1.82
N ASP A 270 30.26 -12.78 0.82
CA ASP A 270 31.62 -13.35 0.98
C ASP A 270 32.74 -12.29 1.04
N ARG A 271 32.42 -10.99 1.03
CA ARG A 271 33.38 -9.85 1.09
C ARG A 271 33.27 -9.11 2.41
#